data_AF-A0A6G1WXR3-F1
#
_entry.id   AF-A0A6G1WXR3-F1
#
_cell.length_a   1.000
_cell.length_b   1.000
_cell.length_c   1.000
_cell.angle_alpha   90.00
_cell.angle_beta   90.00
_cell.angle_gamma   90.00
#
_symmetry.space_group_name_H-M   'P 1'
#
loop_
_entity.id
_entity.type
_entity.pdbx_description
1 polymer ?
#
loop_
_entity_poly.entity_id
_entity_poly.type
_entity_poly.pdbx_seq_one_letter_code
_entity_poly.pdbx_strand_id
1 'polypeptide(L)'
;MMEMYLPRRYVEKHWLPSIGEKLDKIHYREPPPGTGHAELDPNTEYCEVHYDKVNPHQDPLGHLIEDSPETLVALGTGALVYAARKNVGEAILASIGSYAVLKLIKSLF
;
A
#
# COMPACT_ATOMS: atom_id res chain seq x y z
N MET A 1 9.51 11.58 9.69
CA MET A 1 9.17 12.25 8.41
C MET A 1 8.15 13.32 8.72
N MET A 2 8.25 14.49 8.11
CA MET A 2 7.29 15.57 8.33
C MET A 2 6.06 15.26 7.48
N GLU A 3 4.92 15.01 8.12
CA GLU A 3 3.65 14.85 7.40
C GLU A 3 3.33 16.15 6.67
N MET A 4 3.21 16.07 5.35
CA MET A 4 2.82 17.20 4.52
C MET A 4 1.33 17.08 4.23
N TYR A 5 0.59 18.16 4.45
CA TYR A 5 -0.83 18.22 4.13
C TYR A 5 -1.06 19.17 2.96
N LEU A 6 -1.79 18.71 1.94
CA LEU A 6 -2.19 19.54 0.80
C LEU A 6 -3.71 19.72 0.79
N PRO A 7 -4.22 20.90 0.40
CA PRO A 7 -5.67 21.10 0.27
C PRO A 7 -6.26 20.13 -0.77
N ARG A 8 -7.41 19.54 -0.44
CA ARG A 8 -8.17 18.63 -1.30
C ARG A 8 -8.31 19.14 -2.72
N ARG A 9 -8.76 20.39 -2.87
CA ARG A 9 -8.95 21.05 -4.18
C ARG A 9 -7.68 21.12 -5.02
N TYR A 10 -6.51 21.23 -4.38
CA TYR A 10 -5.25 21.24 -5.10
C TYR A 10 -4.93 19.82 -5.63
N VAL A 11 -5.01 18.81 -4.77
CA VAL A 11 -4.71 17.43 -5.13
C VAL A 11 -5.68 16.91 -6.19
N GLU A 12 -7.00 17.10 -6.02
CA GLU A 12 -8.01 16.68 -7.01
C GLU A 12 -7.80 17.30 -8.40
N LYS A 13 -7.26 18.52 -8.45
CA LYS A 13 -7.03 19.25 -9.71
C LYS A 13 -5.69 18.91 -10.36
N HIS A 14 -4.68 18.62 -9.56
CA HIS A 14 -3.29 18.56 -10.02
C HIS A 14 -2.67 17.17 -9.94
N TRP A 15 -3.24 16.22 -9.18
CA TRP A 15 -2.69 14.89 -8.99
C TRP A 15 -3.52 13.83 -9.72
N LEU A 16 -2.90 12.68 -10.00
CA LEU A 16 -3.52 11.58 -10.74
C LEU A 16 -4.22 10.63 -9.76
N PRO A 17 -5.48 10.23 -9.97
CA PRO A 17 -6.13 9.20 -9.17
C PRO A 17 -5.32 7.90 -9.18
N SER A 18 -5.23 7.22 -8.04
CA SER A 18 -4.51 5.97 -7.88
C SER A 18 -5.25 4.98 -6.97
N ILE A 19 -4.68 3.79 -6.82
CA ILE A 19 -5.15 2.77 -5.88
C ILE A 19 -4.09 2.64 -4.78
N GLY A 20 -4.54 2.47 -3.54
CA GLY A 20 -3.69 2.26 -2.38
C GLY A 20 -4.29 1.25 -1.40
N GLU A 21 -3.57 0.96 -0.33
CA GLU A 21 -3.94 -0.07 0.65
C GLU A 21 -5.19 0.32 1.47
N LYS A 22 -5.30 1.59 1.88
CA LYS A 22 -6.39 2.08 2.74
C LYS A 22 -7.66 2.29 1.92
N LEU A 23 -8.51 1.26 1.86
CA LEU A 23 -9.71 1.23 1.01
C LEU A 23 -10.78 2.26 1.39
N ASP A 24 -10.70 2.83 2.59
CA ASP A 24 -11.56 3.90 3.11
C ASP A 24 -11.08 5.30 2.68
N LYS A 25 -9.88 5.41 2.11
CA LYS A 25 -9.30 6.66 1.61
C LYS A 25 -9.31 6.72 0.08
N ILE A 26 -9.36 7.93 -0.47
CA ILE A 26 -9.17 8.19 -1.89
C ILE A 26 -7.67 8.46 -2.12
N HIS A 27 -7.08 7.79 -3.10
CA HIS A 27 -5.64 7.84 -3.33
C HIS A 27 -5.31 8.64 -4.59
N TYR A 28 -4.22 9.41 -4.53
CA TYR A 28 -3.66 10.13 -5.66
C TYR A 28 -2.14 9.96 -5.74
N ARG A 29 -1.55 10.15 -6.93
CA ARG A 29 -0.10 10.25 -7.15
C ARG A 29 0.31 11.57 -7.79
N GLU A 30 1.48 12.05 -7.40
CA GLU A 30 2.04 13.28 -7.96
C GLU A 30 2.39 13.11 -9.45
N PRO A 31 2.20 14.14 -10.29
CA PRO A 31 2.70 14.15 -11.66
C PRO A 31 4.00 14.99 -11.80
N PRO A 32 4.99 14.54 -12.60
CA PRO A 32 5.08 13.19 -13.15
C PRO A 32 5.24 12.16 -12.01
N PRO A 33 4.82 10.88 -12.20
CA PRO A 33 4.86 9.87 -11.14
C PRO A 33 6.25 9.74 -10.51
N GLY A 34 6.41 10.30 -9.32
CA GLY A 34 7.53 10.12 -8.43
C GLY A 34 7.18 9.14 -7.32
N THR A 35 7.72 9.34 -6.14
CA THR A 35 7.38 8.52 -4.96
C THR A 35 6.24 9.11 -4.13
N GLY A 36 5.82 10.34 -4.43
CA GLY A 36 4.73 11.01 -3.74
C GLY A 36 3.37 10.39 -4.03
N HIS A 37 2.63 10.08 -2.98
CA HIS A 37 1.22 9.74 -3.05
C HIS A 37 0.44 10.47 -1.94
N ALA A 38 -0.83 10.76 -2.20
CA ALA A 38 -1.69 11.47 -1.27
C ALA A 38 -2.88 10.61 -0.92
N GLU A 39 -3.20 10.54 0.37
CA GLU A 39 -4.38 9.87 0.88
C GLU A 39 -5.39 10.91 1.38
N LEU A 40 -6.61 10.88 0.86
CA LEU A 40 -7.70 11.77 1.23
C LEU A 40 -8.76 10.99 2.01
N ASP A 41 -9.05 11.43 3.24
CA ASP A 41 -10.28 11.05 3.93
C ASP A 41 -11.45 11.80 3.25
N PRO A 42 -12.50 11.10 2.78
CA PRO A 42 -13.65 11.75 2.12
C PRO A 42 -14.31 12.86 2.94
N ASN A 43 -14.16 12.83 4.26
CA ASN A 43 -14.77 13.75 5.22
C ASN A 43 -13.88 14.95 5.58
N THR A 44 -12.69 15.08 4.99
CA THR A 44 -11.76 16.18 5.28
C THR A 44 -11.46 17.03 4.03
N GLU A 45 -10.90 18.22 4.27
CA GLU A 45 -10.49 19.17 3.22
C GLU A 45 -8.99 19.12 2.92
N TYR A 46 -8.26 18.15 3.51
CA TYR A 46 -6.81 18.03 3.38
C TYR A 46 -6.42 16.59 3.10
N CYS A 47 -5.54 16.41 2.11
CA CYS A 47 -4.90 15.14 1.82
C CYS A 47 -3.60 15.04 2.58
N GLU A 48 -3.35 13.88 3.15
CA GLU A 48 -2.08 13.51 3.78
C GLU A 48 -1.11 13.04 2.68
N VAL A 49 0.06 13.67 2.55
CA VAL A 49 1.05 13.36 1.53
C VAL A 49 2.18 12.53 2.12
N HIS A 50 2.39 11.38 1.47
CA HIS A 50 3.37 10.37 1.80
C HIS A 50 4.36 10.23 0.66
N TYR A 51 5.55 9.75 0.96
CA TYR A 51 6.57 9.45 -0.03
C TYR A 51 7.05 8.02 0.17
N ASP A 52 6.81 7.19 -0.83
CA ASP A 52 7.37 5.85 -0.91
C ASP A 52 8.90 5.94 -1.01
N LYS A 53 9.63 4.89 -0.63
CA LYS A 53 11.05 4.79 -0.97
C LYS A 53 11.22 4.47 -2.45
N VAL A 54 10.34 3.65 -3.00
CA VAL A 54 10.37 3.17 -4.39
C VAL A 54 9.03 3.43 -5.06
N ASN A 55 9.03 4.05 -6.25
CA ASN A 55 7.81 4.24 -7.01
C ASN A 55 7.31 2.89 -7.58
N PRO A 56 6.14 2.37 -7.16
CA PRO A 56 5.65 1.08 -7.63
C PRO A 56 5.26 1.06 -9.11
N HIS A 57 5.08 2.21 -9.76
CA HIS A 57 4.82 2.26 -11.20
C HIS A 57 6.11 2.10 -12.03
N GLN A 58 7.27 2.35 -11.41
CA GLN A 58 8.58 2.24 -12.06
C GLN A 58 9.29 0.94 -11.63
N ASP A 59 9.22 0.59 -10.35
CA ASP A 59 9.78 -0.64 -9.80
C ASP A 59 8.81 -1.30 -8.80
N PRO A 60 7.85 -2.10 -9.29
CA PRO A 60 6.87 -2.78 -8.44
C PRO A 60 7.49 -3.75 -7.44
N LEU A 61 8.58 -4.43 -7.83
CA LEU A 61 9.24 -5.41 -6.97
C LEU A 61 10.07 -4.73 -5.89
N GLY A 62 10.80 -3.66 -6.23
CA GLY A 62 11.51 -2.84 -5.26
C GLY A 62 10.57 -2.25 -4.21
N HIS A 63 9.39 -1.76 -4.63
CA HIS A 63 8.36 -1.28 -3.70
C HIS A 63 7.87 -2.37 -2.75
N LEU A 64 7.64 -3.60 -3.22
CA LEU A 64 7.25 -4.71 -2.34
C LEU A 64 8.33 -5.06 -1.31
N ILE A 65 9.60 -4.86 -1.62
CA ILE A 65 10.72 -5.15 -0.72
C ILE A 65 10.90 -4.02 0.31
N GLU A 66 10.87 -2.76 -0.15
CA GLU A 66 11.27 -1.59 0.64
C GLU A 66 10.11 -0.95 1.41
N ASP A 67 8.92 -0.93 0.81
CA ASP A 67 7.75 -0.19 1.29
C ASP A 67 6.61 -1.12 1.75
N SER A 68 6.52 -2.35 1.20
CA SER A 68 5.46 -3.32 1.53
C SER A 68 5.95 -4.76 1.80
N PRO A 69 6.97 -4.98 2.66
CA PRO A 69 7.54 -6.31 2.90
C PRO A 69 6.50 -7.30 3.45
N GLU A 70 5.49 -6.83 4.19
CA GLU A 70 4.38 -7.66 4.64
C GLU A 70 3.61 -8.33 3.49
N THR A 71 3.40 -7.62 2.38
CA THR A 71 2.73 -8.13 1.19
C THR A 71 3.58 -9.21 0.52
N LEU A 72 4.90 -9.01 0.48
CA LEU A 72 5.83 -10.01 -0.06
C LEU A 72 5.79 -11.31 0.75
N VAL A 73 5.82 -11.23 2.08
CA VAL A 73 5.71 -12.41 2.97
C VAL A 73 4.38 -13.13 2.78
N ALA A 74 3.29 -12.38 2.63
CA ALA A 74 1.95 -12.93 2.42
C ALA A 74 1.85 -13.73 1.10
N LEU A 75 2.37 -13.18 0.01
CA LEU A 75 2.43 -13.86 -1.29
C LEU A 75 3.33 -15.10 -1.21
N GLY A 76 4.51 -14.98 -0.60
CA GLY A 76 5.45 -16.09 -0.43
C GLY A 76 4.85 -17.24 0.38
N THR A 77 4.17 -16.92 1.49
CA THR A 77 3.53 -17.92 2.36
C THR A 77 2.42 -18.66 1.63
N GLY A 78 1.55 -17.95 0.90
CA GLY A 78 0.51 -18.57 0.09
C GLY A 78 1.08 -19.48 -1.00
N ALA A 79 2.13 -19.03 -1.70
CA ALA A 79 2.80 -19.81 -2.73
C ALA A 79 3.39 -21.11 -2.16
N LEU A 80 4.02 -21.06 -0.98
CA LEU A 80 4.57 -22.23 -0.30
C LEU A 80 3.47 -23.21 0.13
N VAL A 81 2.38 -22.71 0.73
CA VAL A 81 1.23 -23.54 1.12
C VAL A 81 0.58 -24.18 -0.11
N TYR A 82 0.40 -23.44 -1.19
CA TYR A 82 -0.10 -24.01 -2.44
C TYR A 82 0.85 -25.06 -3.01
N ALA A 83 2.16 -24.81 -3.01
CA ALA A 83 3.13 -25.79 -3.49
C ALA A 83 3.08 -27.11 -2.69
N ALA A 84 2.92 -27.02 -1.38
CA ALA A 84 2.88 -28.16 -0.46
C ALA A 84 1.54 -28.90 -0.43
N ARG A 85 0.41 -28.18 -0.53
CA ARG A 85 -0.94 -28.72 -0.31
C ARG A 85 -1.77 -28.83 -1.58
N LYS A 86 -1.40 -28.11 -2.64
CA LYS A 86 -2.17 -27.97 -3.89
C LYS A 86 -3.62 -27.53 -3.67
N ASN A 87 -3.88 -26.81 -2.59
CA ASN A 87 -5.19 -26.30 -2.20
C ASN A 87 -5.18 -24.77 -2.22
N VAL A 88 -6.02 -24.17 -3.08
CA VAL A 88 -6.11 -22.73 -3.26
C VAL A 88 -6.74 -22.04 -2.03
N GLY A 89 -7.73 -22.66 -1.40
CA GLY A 89 -8.37 -22.11 -0.20
C GLY A 89 -7.40 -21.98 0.97
N GLU A 90 -6.62 -23.03 1.23
CA GLU A 90 -5.58 -23.00 2.27
C GLU A 90 -4.47 -21.99 1.96
N ALA A 91 -4.06 -21.88 0.69
CA ALA A 91 -3.06 -20.91 0.26
C ALA A 91 -3.53 -19.47 0.48
N ILE A 92 -4.78 -19.15 0.11
CA ILE A 92 -5.37 -17.83 0.34
C ILE A 92 -5.47 -17.52 1.83
N LEU A 93 -5.93 -18.47 2.65
CA LEU A 93 -6.01 -18.29 4.10
C LEU A 93 -4.63 -18.05 4.72
N ALA A 94 -3.60 -18.75 4.25
CA ALA A 94 -2.23 -18.56 4.71
C ALA A 94 -1.67 -17.19 4.30
N SER A 95 -1.96 -16.72 3.08
CA SER A 95 -1.60 -15.36 2.65
C SER A 95 -2.27 -14.28 3.50
N ILE A 96 -3.59 -14.35 3.66
CA ILE A 96 -4.34 -13.35 4.45
C ILE A 96 -3.90 -13.40 5.92
N GLY A 97 -3.77 -14.60 6.49
CA GLY A 97 -3.38 -14.77 7.88
C GLY A 97 -1.98 -14.23 8.18
N SER A 98 -0.99 -14.52 7.33
CA SER A 98 0.37 -13.99 7.49
C SER A 98 0.43 -12.47 7.35
N TYR A 99 -0.30 -11.91 6.37
CA TYR A 99 -0.42 -10.45 6.21
C TYR A 99 -1.01 -9.78 7.47
N ALA A 100 -2.13 -10.30 7.98
CA ALA A 100 -2.81 -9.75 9.15
C ALA A 100 -1.94 -9.81 10.42
N VAL A 101 -1.21 -10.91 10.63
CA VAL A 101 -0.28 -11.06 11.76
C VAL A 101 0.84 -10.02 11.68
N LEU A 102 1.44 -9.81 10.50
CA LEU A 102 2.50 -8.81 10.35
C LEU A 102 2.01 -7.38 10.55
N LYS A 103 0.83 -7.03 10.02
CA LYS A 103 0.22 -5.72 10.28
C LYS A 103 -0.09 -5.51 11.76
N LEU A 104 -0.60 -6.53 12.45
CA LEU A 104 -0.83 -6.47 13.89
C LEU A 104 0.49 -6.24 14.65
N ILE A 105 1.54 -6.99 14.35
CA ILE A 105 2.86 -6.81 14.98
C ILE A 105 3.37 -5.39 14.73
N LYS A 106 3.30 -4.89 13.49
CA LYS A 106 3.72 -3.52 13.14
C LYS A 106 2.92 -2.44 13.86
N SER A 107 1.66 -2.68 14.20
CA SER A 107 0.84 -1.73 14.95
C SER A 107 1.18 -1.64 16.44
N LEU A 108 1.97 -2.57 16.97
CA LEU A 108 2.37 -2.62 18.38
C LEU A 108 3.65 -1.83 18.70
N PHE A 109 4.37 -1.33 17.69
CA PHE A 109 5.64 -0.62 17.81
C PHE A 109 5.63 0.66 16.98
#